data_AF-A0A955TD75-F1
#
_entry.id   AF-A0A955TD75-F1
#
_cell.length_a   1.000
_cell.length_b   1.000
_cell.length_c   1.000
_cell.angle_alpha   90.00
_cell.angle_beta   90.00
_cell.angle_gamma   90.00
#
_symmetry.space_group_name_H-M   'P 1'
#
loop_
_entity.id
_entity.type
_entity.pdbx_description
1 polymer ?
#
loop_
_entity_poly.entity_id
_entity_poly.type
_entity_poly.pdbx_seq_one_letter_code
_entity_poly.pdbx_strand_id
1 'polypeptide(L)'
;MSQNGLSLILLAGFMLGVVFLLRWIWRRPLPAGVLPALNPESGESVVTARPIMSPEEATLYNLITLAARDHMLVLAKIPLLSVLSVVDKDEEARKAAMRMIQPVRCYVVLAHPGTLKVTTVITLNKEV
;
A
#
# COMPACT_ATOMS: atom_id res chain seq x y z
N MET A 1 -64.47 27.92 2.48
CA MET A 1 -63.02 27.73 2.70
C MET A 1 -62.82 26.82 3.90
N SER A 2 -62.78 25.49 3.72
CA SER A 2 -62.53 24.52 4.81
C SER A 2 -61.71 23.29 4.37
N GLN A 3 -61.15 23.31 3.16
CA GLN A 3 -60.54 22.14 2.51
C GLN A 3 -59.09 21.87 3.00
N ASN A 4 -58.40 22.91 3.48
CA ASN A 4 -56.98 22.84 3.82
C ASN A 4 -56.71 22.18 5.18
N GLY A 5 -57.64 22.29 6.13
CA GLY A 5 -57.48 21.72 7.47
C GLY A 5 -57.51 20.19 7.49
N LEU A 6 -58.39 19.59 6.70
CA LEU A 6 -58.54 18.13 6.60
C LEU A 6 -57.35 17.48 5.87
N SER A 7 -56.83 18.16 4.84
CA SER A 7 -55.65 17.71 4.10
C SER A 7 -54.39 17.69 4.98
N LEU A 8 -54.21 18.71 5.84
CA LEU A 8 -53.08 18.77 6.77
C LEU A 8 -53.11 17.64 7.82
N ILE A 9 -54.30 17.28 8.32
CA ILE A 9 -54.45 16.19 9.29
C ILE A 9 -54.13 14.83 8.66
N LEU A 10 -54.59 14.60 7.42
CA LEU A 10 -54.28 13.37 6.68
C LEU A 10 -52.79 13.25 6.37
N LEU A 11 -52.14 14.35 5.96
CA LEU A 11 -50.70 14.38 5.69
C LEU A 11 -49.88 14.10 6.96
N ALA A 12 -50.26 14.70 8.08
CA ALA A 12 -49.60 14.47 9.37
C ALA A 12 -49.74 13.01 9.84
N GLY A 13 -50.93 12.43 9.68
CA GLY A 13 -51.18 11.01 9.99
C GLY A 13 -50.36 10.07 9.11
N PHE A 14 -50.26 10.36 7.81
CA PHE A 14 -49.46 9.57 6.89
C PHE A 14 -47.96 9.59 7.25
N MET A 15 -47.41 10.77 7.54
CA MET A 15 -46.00 10.91 7.94
C MET A 15 -45.71 10.15 9.23
N LEU A 16 -46.61 10.22 10.22
CA LEU A 16 -46.50 9.44 11.46
C LEU A 16 -46.52 7.93 11.21
N GLY A 17 -47.41 7.46 10.32
CA GLY A 17 -47.48 6.06 9.93
C GLY A 17 -46.20 5.55 9.28
N VAL A 18 -45.62 6.34 8.37
CA VAL A 18 -44.35 5.99 7.69
C VAL A 18 -43.19 5.89 8.68
N VAL A 19 -43.06 6.86 9.58
CA VAL A 19 -42.01 6.86 10.61
C VAL A 19 -42.17 5.65 11.55
N PHE A 20 -43.41 5.32 11.92
CA PHE A 20 -43.70 4.16 12.76
C PHE A 20 -43.34 2.84 12.05
N LEU A 21 -43.66 2.71 10.76
CA LEU A 21 -43.29 1.54 9.96
C LEU A 21 -41.78 1.37 9.81
N LEU A 22 -41.05 2.45 9.51
CA LEU A 22 -39.58 2.39 9.40
C LEU A 22 -38.97 1.95 10.72
N ARG A 23 -39.42 2.55 11.83
CA ARG A 23 -38.95 2.19 13.17
C ARG A 23 -39.30 0.74 13.52
N TRP A 24 -40.45 0.24 13.07
CA TRP A 24 -40.84 -1.16 13.27
C TRP A 24 -39.94 -2.11 12.48
N ILE A 25 -39.66 -1.81 11.20
CA ILE A 25 -38.78 -2.62 10.34
C ILE A 25 -37.36 -2.65 10.89
N TRP A 26 -36.83 -1.51 11.33
CA TRP A 26 -35.49 -1.41 11.92
C TRP A 26 -35.39 -2.08 13.30
N ARG A 27 -36.52 -2.25 14.01
CA ARG A 27 -36.57 -2.97 15.29
C ARG A 27 -36.82 -4.46 15.13
N ARG A 28 -37.11 -4.96 13.92
CA ARG A 28 -37.17 -6.41 13.73
C ARG A 28 -35.75 -6.94 13.90
N PRO A 29 -35.49 -7.82 14.89
CA PRO A 29 -34.21 -8.50 14.94
C PRO A 29 -34.06 -9.26 13.62
N LEU A 30 -32.92 -9.07 12.94
CA LEU A 30 -32.57 -9.89 11.79
C LEU A 30 -32.78 -11.35 12.22
N PRO A 31 -33.53 -12.17 11.45
CA PRO A 31 -33.68 -13.57 11.79
C PRO A 31 -32.26 -14.13 11.90
N ALA A 32 -31.92 -14.58 13.11
CA ALA A 32 -30.63 -15.20 13.38
C ALA A 32 -30.51 -16.34 12.39
N GLY A 33 -29.67 -16.11 11.37
CA GLY A 33 -29.35 -17.13 10.38
C GLY A 33 -28.96 -18.37 11.15
N VAL A 34 -29.59 -19.49 10.78
CA VAL A 34 -29.31 -20.81 11.32
C VAL A 34 -27.82 -21.08 11.12
N LEU A 35 -27.02 -20.72 12.12
CA LEU A 35 -25.62 -21.14 12.18
C LEU A 35 -25.66 -22.64 12.50
N PRO A 36 -25.14 -23.51 11.63
CA PRO A 36 -25.14 -24.94 11.92
C PRO A 36 -24.39 -25.18 13.24
N ALA A 37 -24.98 -25.98 14.12
CA ALA A 37 -24.39 -26.35 15.39
C ALA A 37 -23.02 -27.01 15.13
N LEU A 38 -21.95 -26.32 15.48
CA LEU A 38 -20.59 -26.83 15.40
C LEU A 38 -20.42 -27.86 16.52
N ASN A 39 -20.42 -29.13 16.15
CA ASN A 39 -20.21 -30.25 17.06
C ASN A 39 -18.71 -30.31 17.41
N PRO A 40 -18.30 -30.15 18.69
CA PRO A 40 -16.88 -29.98 19.06
C PRO A 40 -16.05 -31.27 19.07
N GLU A 41 -16.60 -32.42 18.63
CA GLU A 41 -15.97 -33.74 18.83
C GLU A 41 -15.32 -34.36 17.58
N SER A 42 -15.00 -33.59 16.53
CA SER A 42 -14.12 -34.08 15.46
C SER A 42 -12.68 -33.65 15.74
N GLY A 43 -11.83 -34.61 16.11
CA GLY A 43 -10.41 -34.42 16.38
C GLY A 43 -9.67 -33.68 15.26
N GLU A 44 -8.75 -32.81 15.69
CA GLU A 44 -7.90 -31.92 14.90
C GLU A 44 -8.60 -30.74 14.22
N SER A 45 -9.20 -29.85 15.02
CA SER A 45 -9.50 -28.50 14.55
C SER A 45 -8.22 -27.68 14.47
N VAL A 46 -7.62 -27.60 13.29
CA VAL A 46 -6.45 -26.74 13.02
C VAL A 46 -6.93 -25.30 12.83
N VAL A 47 -6.67 -24.46 13.82
CA VAL A 47 -6.94 -23.02 13.73
C VAL A 47 -5.82 -22.37 12.91
N THR A 48 -6.12 -22.00 11.68
CA THR A 48 -5.20 -21.23 10.83
C THR A 48 -5.56 -19.74 10.89
N ALA A 49 -4.53 -18.90 10.91
CA ALA A 49 -4.73 -17.46 10.84
C ALA A 49 -5.39 -17.11 9.51
N ARG A 50 -6.57 -16.49 9.55
CA ARG A 50 -7.21 -15.93 8.36
C ARG A 50 -6.55 -14.60 8.03
N PRO A 51 -6.08 -14.38 6.78
CA PRO A 51 -5.61 -13.07 6.35
C PRO A 51 -6.69 -12.01 6.56
N ILE A 52 -6.30 -10.88 7.18
CA ILE A 52 -7.20 -9.76 7.48
C ILE A 52 -7.55 -8.97 6.21
N MET A 53 -6.69 -9.08 5.19
CA MET A 53 -6.82 -8.38 3.91
C MET A 53 -6.58 -9.35 2.76
N SER A 54 -7.22 -9.09 1.63
CA SER A 54 -6.89 -9.75 0.37
C SER A 54 -5.51 -9.31 -0.15
N PRO A 55 -4.87 -10.08 -1.04
CA PRO A 55 -3.63 -9.66 -1.68
C PRO A 55 -3.72 -8.30 -2.39
N GLU A 56 -4.87 -8.00 -2.99
CA GLU A 56 -5.14 -6.74 -3.68
C GLU A 56 -5.24 -5.57 -2.69
N GLU A 57 -5.95 -5.77 -1.57
CA GLU A 57 -6.08 -4.79 -0.48
C GLU A 57 -4.72 -4.49 0.16
N ALA A 58 -3.92 -5.53 0.41
CA ALA A 58 -2.56 -5.39 0.94
C ALA A 58 -1.66 -4.63 -0.03
N THR A 59 -1.78 -4.89 -1.34
CA THR A 59 -1.02 -4.18 -2.39
C THR A 59 -1.38 -2.69 -2.41
N LEU A 60 -2.67 -2.37 -2.36
CA LEU A 60 -3.15 -1.00 -2.31
C LEU A 60 -2.66 -0.27 -1.04
N TYR A 61 -2.76 -0.91 0.12
CA TYR A 61 -2.27 -0.36 1.39
C TYR A 61 -0.77 -0.08 1.34
N ASN A 62 0.02 -0.98 0.77
CA ASN A 62 1.45 -0.79 0.60
C ASN A 62 1.79 0.37 -0.33
N LEU A 63 1.04 0.56 -1.43
CA LEU A 63 1.21 1.70 -2.33
C LEU A 63 0.89 3.03 -1.63
N ILE A 64 -0.21 3.08 -0.86
CA ILE A 64 -0.58 4.26 -0.08
C ILE A 64 0.49 4.57 0.97
N THR A 65 1.00 3.55 1.65
CA THR A 65 2.04 3.70 2.67
C THR A 65 3.36 4.18 2.06
N LEU A 66 3.74 3.65 0.89
CA LEU A 66 4.89 4.12 0.11
C LEU A 66 4.71 5.57 -0.33
N ALA A 67 3.52 5.98 -0.75
CA ALA A 67 3.27 7.36 -1.17
C ALA A 67 3.24 8.34 0.01
N ALA A 68 2.77 7.92 1.18
CA ALA A 68 2.56 8.76 2.36
C ALA A 68 3.79 8.85 3.29
N ARG A 69 4.71 7.88 3.23
CA ARG A 69 5.97 7.90 3.98
C ARG A 69 7.10 8.12 3.01
N ASP A 70 7.97 9.10 3.28
CA ASP A 70 9.11 9.48 2.42
C ASP A 70 10.22 8.42 2.32
N HIS A 71 9.88 7.22 1.83
CA HIS A 71 10.83 6.18 1.51
C HIS A 71 11.63 6.57 0.23
N MET A 72 12.66 5.83 -0.20
CA MET A 72 13.41 6.12 -1.45
C MET A 72 13.65 4.80 -2.19
N LEU A 73 13.31 4.72 -3.47
CA LEU A 73 13.58 3.63 -4.41
C LEU A 73 15.05 3.63 -4.79
N VAL A 74 15.77 2.56 -4.44
CA VAL A 74 17.22 2.49 -4.66
C VAL A 74 17.59 1.61 -5.84
N LEU A 75 18.26 2.16 -6.87
CA LEU A 75 18.43 1.48 -8.16
C LEU A 75 19.76 1.79 -8.89
N ALA A 76 20.82 0.97 -8.84
CA ALA A 76 21.80 0.84 -9.96
C ALA A 76 22.93 -0.15 -9.65
N LYS A 77 23.68 -0.58 -10.69
CA LYS A 77 24.95 -1.35 -10.69
C LYS A 77 25.72 -1.05 -11.99
N ILE A 78 26.82 -0.31 -11.94
CA ILE A 78 27.58 0.27 -13.08
C ILE A 78 29.11 0.17 -12.83
N PRO A 79 29.99 0.00 -13.82
CA PRO A 79 31.46 0.03 -13.61
C PRO A 79 31.98 1.32 -12.99
N LEU A 80 33.01 1.28 -12.15
CA LEU A 80 33.57 2.49 -11.53
C LEU A 80 34.35 3.36 -12.51
N LEU A 81 35.07 2.75 -13.45
CA LEU A 81 35.63 3.47 -14.60
C LEU A 81 34.56 4.23 -15.40
N SER A 82 33.26 3.86 -15.26
CA SER A 82 32.18 4.61 -15.92
C SER A 82 31.83 5.94 -15.22
N VAL A 83 32.38 6.20 -14.03
CA VAL A 83 32.14 7.43 -13.27
C VAL A 83 33.43 8.19 -12.88
N LEU A 84 34.62 7.77 -13.34
CA LEU A 84 35.93 8.37 -13.01
C LEU A 84 36.86 8.52 -14.24
N SER A 85 37.79 9.49 -14.24
CA SER A 85 38.86 9.67 -15.27
C SER A 85 40.26 9.68 -14.65
N VAL A 86 41.25 9.09 -15.31
CA VAL A 86 42.63 8.94 -14.78
C VAL A 86 43.62 9.66 -15.71
N VAL A 87 44.38 10.63 -15.19
CA VAL A 87 45.40 11.38 -15.92
C VAL A 87 46.75 11.19 -15.23
N ASP A 88 47.74 10.72 -15.98
CA ASP A 88 49.12 10.59 -15.53
C ASP A 88 50.08 10.91 -16.69
N LYS A 89 51.28 11.44 -16.37
CA LYS A 89 52.34 11.77 -17.33
C LYS A 89 53.09 10.52 -17.79
N ASP A 90 53.11 9.48 -16.97
CA ASP A 90 53.67 8.18 -17.31
C ASP A 90 52.56 7.26 -17.85
N GLU A 91 52.80 6.76 -19.07
CA GLU A 91 51.89 5.90 -19.79
C GLU A 91 51.74 4.52 -19.12
N GLU A 92 52.76 4.03 -18.42
CA GLU A 92 52.72 2.74 -17.73
C GLU A 92 51.97 2.80 -16.40
N ALA A 93 52.22 3.84 -15.59
CA ALA A 93 51.49 4.10 -14.35
C ALA A 93 49.98 4.29 -14.61
N ARG A 94 49.63 5.00 -15.68
CA ARG A 94 48.23 5.16 -16.10
C ARG A 94 47.55 3.82 -16.41
N LYS A 95 48.22 2.97 -17.18
CA LYS A 95 47.69 1.64 -17.55
C LYS A 95 47.54 0.72 -16.33
N ALA A 96 48.44 0.80 -15.36
CA ALA A 96 48.35 0.05 -14.10
C ALA A 96 47.14 0.48 -13.25
N ALA A 97 46.92 1.79 -13.10
CA ALA A 97 45.77 2.34 -12.37
C ALA A 97 44.43 1.97 -13.02
N MET A 98 44.35 2.05 -14.35
CA MET A 98 43.12 1.64 -15.07
C MET A 98 42.79 0.17 -14.88
N ARG A 99 43.78 -0.73 -14.93
CA ARG A 99 43.56 -2.17 -14.70
C ARG A 99 43.10 -2.47 -13.28
N MET A 100 43.60 -1.71 -12.30
CA MET A 100 43.20 -1.83 -10.89
C MET A 100 41.74 -1.42 -10.66
N ILE A 101 41.26 -0.38 -11.35
CA ILE A 101 39.90 0.17 -11.19
C ILE A 101 38.87 -0.55 -12.09
N GLN A 102 39.29 -1.21 -13.16
CA GLN A 102 38.44 -1.92 -14.12
C GLN A 102 37.41 -2.91 -13.54
N PRO A 103 37.74 -3.76 -12.53
CA PRO A 103 36.76 -4.66 -11.93
C PRO A 103 35.79 -3.94 -10.98
N VAL A 104 36.08 -2.69 -10.59
CA VAL A 104 35.29 -1.98 -9.60
C VAL A 104 33.95 -1.55 -10.18
N ARG A 105 32.90 -1.60 -9.36
CA ARG A 105 31.52 -1.28 -9.75
C ARG A 105 30.93 -0.29 -8.73
N CYS A 106 29.87 0.38 -9.15
CA CYS A 106 29.25 1.55 -8.60
C CYS A 106 27.72 1.39 -8.78
N TYR A 107 26.92 1.37 -7.74
CA TYR A 107 25.51 1.02 -7.63
C TYR A 107 24.55 1.98 -6.91
N VAL A 108 24.11 3.15 -7.39
CA VAL A 108 23.04 3.86 -6.64
C VAL A 108 22.17 4.75 -7.50
N VAL A 109 20.88 4.72 -7.18
CA VAL A 109 19.90 5.79 -7.33
C VAL A 109 19.12 5.78 -6.04
N LEU A 110 18.56 6.89 -5.57
CA LEU A 110 17.61 6.96 -4.44
C LEU A 110 16.44 7.77 -4.98
N ALA A 111 15.22 7.26 -5.03
CA ALA A 111 14.09 7.99 -5.62
C ALA A 111 12.83 7.95 -4.77
N HIS A 112 12.36 9.10 -4.36
CA HIS A 112 11.19 9.21 -3.51
C HIS A 112 9.95 8.57 -4.17
N PRO A 113 9.23 7.61 -3.56
CA PRO A 113 8.20 6.79 -4.18
C PRO A 113 6.91 7.55 -4.45
N GLY A 114 6.56 8.54 -3.62
CA GLY A 114 5.36 9.35 -3.81
C GLY A 114 5.50 10.36 -4.95
N THR A 115 6.72 10.84 -5.20
CA THR A 115 7.00 11.81 -6.28
C THR A 115 7.75 11.19 -7.45
N LEU A 116 8.20 9.95 -7.31
CA LEU A 116 9.14 9.24 -8.18
C LEU A 116 10.44 10.03 -8.45
N LYS A 117 10.85 10.90 -7.51
CA LYS A 117 11.96 11.84 -7.72
C LYS A 117 13.26 11.34 -7.11
N VAL A 118 14.30 11.23 -7.94
CA VAL A 118 15.65 10.89 -7.51
C VAL A 118 16.18 11.96 -6.55
N THR A 119 16.64 11.54 -5.38
CA THR A 119 17.23 12.37 -4.34
C THR A 119 18.75 12.28 -4.34
N THR A 120 19.34 11.07 -4.42
CA THR A 120 20.81 10.90 -4.33
C THR A 120 21.30 9.66 -5.09
N VAL A 121 22.44 9.76 -5.76
CA VAL A 121 23.09 8.71 -6.56
C VAL A 121 24.57 8.68 -6.20
N ILE A 122 25.09 7.60 -5.61
CA ILE A 122 26.49 7.50 -5.12
C ILE A 122 27.04 6.10 -5.28
N THR A 123 28.20 5.88 -5.91
CA THR A 123 28.81 4.57 -5.69
C THR A 123 30.22 4.23 -6.15
N LEU A 124 30.85 3.24 -5.47
CA LEU A 124 32.16 2.60 -5.72
C LEU A 124 32.32 1.31 -4.86
N ASN A 125 33.07 0.25 -5.27
CA ASN A 125 34.16 -0.31 -4.43
C ASN A 125 35.09 -1.42 -5.00
N LYS A 126 36.41 -1.20 -4.88
CA LYS A 126 37.42 -2.11 -4.28
C LYS A 126 38.70 -1.33 -3.91
N GLU A 127 39.05 -1.34 -2.62
CA GLU A 127 40.41 -1.49 -2.07
C GLU A 127 40.68 -3.00 -1.82
N VAL A 128 41.95 -3.43 -1.92
CA VAL A 128 42.54 -4.80 -1.95
C VAL A 128 42.84 -5.34 -3.35
#